data_AF-A0A381IEW7-F1
#
_entry.id   AF-A0A381IEW7-F1
#
_cell.length_a   1.000
_cell.length_b   1.000
_cell.length_c   1.000
_cell.angle_alpha   90.00
_cell.angle_beta   90.00
_cell.angle_gamma   90.00
#
_symmetry.space_group_name_H-M   'P 1'
#
loop_
_entity.id
_entity.type
_entity.pdbx_description
1 polymer ?
#
loop_
_entity_poly.entity_id
_entity_poly.type
_entity_poly.pdbx_seq_one_letter_code
_entity_poly.pdbx_strand_id
1 'polypeptide(L)' 'MNLENINQRLNQMLPVGRLSHSKNVAKCAEKLCEIYGCDKEKAYLAGMIHDCAKYLSDKEIEDLCK' A
#
# COMPACT_ATOMS: atom_id res chain seq x y z
N MET A 1 8.51 -9.27 -6.76
CA MET A 1 8.47 -7.79 -6.90
C MET A 1 9.07 -7.21 -5.63
N ASN A 2 10.05 -6.32 -5.71
CA ASN A 2 10.67 -5.73 -4.51
C ASN A 2 9.93 -4.45 -4.07
N LEU A 3 10.25 -3.94 -2.87
CA LEU A 3 9.63 -2.73 -2.31
C LEU A 3 9.83 -1.48 -3.17
N GLU A 4 10.95 -1.38 -3.89
CA GLU A 4 11.20 -0.26 -4.81
C GLU A 4 10.24 -0.28 -6.00
N ASN A 5 10.06 -1.44 -6.64
CA ASN A 5 9.13 -1.58 -7.74
C ASN A 5 7.69 -1.29 -7.31
N ILE A 6 7.31 -1.70 -6.08
CA ILE A 6 6.00 -1.38 -5.51
C ILE A 6 5.86 0.13 -5.34
N ASN A 7 6.85 0.80 -4.75
CA ASN A 7 6.83 2.26 -4.59
C ASN A 7 6.71 3.00 -5.93
N GLN A 8 7.45 2.57 -6.95
CA GLN A 8 7.37 3.15 -8.29
C GLN A 8 5.97 3.01 -8.89
N ARG A 9 5.37 1.82 -8.79
CA ARG A 9 4.03 1.56 -9.30
C ARG A 9 2.96 2.37 -8.56
N LEU A 10 3.05 2.43 -7.23
CA LEU A 10 2.15 3.26 -6.42
C LEU A 10 2.27 4.75 -6.76
N ASN A 11 3.47 5.24 -7.09
CA ASN A 11 3.68 6.63 -7.51
C ASN A 11 3.04 6.96 -8.87
N GLN A 12 2.80 5.96 -9.72
CA GLN A 12 2.08 6.13 -10.99
C GLN A 12 0.55 6.03 -10.80
N MET A 13 0.10 5.23 -9.83
CA MET A 13 -1.33 4.95 -9.60
C MET A 13 -1.99 5.95 -8.65
N LEU A 14 -1.24 6.53 -7.71
CA LEU A 14 -1.78 7.30 -6.60
C LEU A 14 -1.32 8.76 -6.65
N PRO A 15 -2.19 9.73 -6.28
CA PRO A 15 -1.75 11.09 -6.03
C PRO A 15 -0.67 11.14 -4.93
N VAL A 16 0.24 12.12 -5.00
CA VAL A 16 1.38 12.26 -4.07
C VAL A 16 0.95 12.24 -2.59
N GLY A 17 -0.17 12.89 -2.26
CA GLY A 17 -0.72 12.89 -0.91
C GLY A 17 -1.17 11.50 -0.45
N ARG A 18 -1.71 10.69 -1.36
CA ARG A 18 -2.13 9.31 -1.07
C ARG A 18 -0.94 8.39 -0.91
N LEU A 19 0.09 8.52 -1.73
CA LEU A 19 1.33 7.74 -1.56
C LEU A 19 1.97 8.03 -0.19
N SER A 20 1.99 9.30 0.23
CA SER A 20 2.48 9.71 1.55
C SER A 20 1.63 9.11 2.68
N HIS A 21 0.31 9.08 2.50
CA HIS A 21 -0.61 8.40 3.42
C HIS A 21 -0.26 6.90 3.56
N SER A 22 -0.14 6.17 2.45
CA SER A 22 0.20 4.73 2.48
C SER A 22 1.54 4.47 3.19
N LYS A 23 2.56 5.30 2.95
CA LYS A 23 3.86 5.21 3.66
C LYS A 23 3.72 5.41 5.17
N ASN A 24 2.88 6.35 5.60
CA ASN A 24 2.64 6.59 7.02
C ASN A 24 1.84 5.45 7.66
N VAL A 25 0.86 4.89 6.95
CA VAL A 25 0.09 3.70 7.38
C VAL A 25 1.02 2.48 7.52
N ALA A 26 1.91 2.25 6.55
CA ALA A 26 2.90 1.16 6.60
C ALA A 26 3.80 1.25 7.85
N LYS A 27 4.36 2.44 8.13
CA LYS A 27 5.16 2.69 9.34
C LYS A 27 4.36 2.52 10.63
N CYS A 28 3.08 2.91 10.63
CA CYS A 28 2.21 2.72 11.78
C CYS A 28 1.93 1.23 12.02
N ALA A 29 1.61 0.49 10.95
CA ALA A 29 1.36 -0.95 11.01
C ALA A 29 2.57 -1.73 11.52
N GLU A 30 3.78 -1.38 11.06
CA GLU A 30 5.03 -1.93 11.58
C GLU A 30 5.19 -1.70 13.09
N LYS A 31 4.98 -0.46 13.57
CA LYS A 31 5.03 -0.12 15.01
C LYS A 31 4.02 -0.90 15.84
N LEU A 32 2.80 -1.07 15.33
CA LEU A 32 1.78 -1.89 15.98
C LEU A 32 2.21 -3.35 16.08
N CYS A 33 2.88 -3.88 15.05
CA CYS A 33 3.38 -5.26 15.08
C CYS A 33 4.47 -5.48 16.14
N GLU A 34 5.27 -4.46 16.46
CA GLU A 34 6.23 -4.54 17.57
C GLU A 34 5.53 -4.70 18.93
N ILE A 35 4.36 -4.07 19.09
CA ILE A 35 3.57 -4.11 20.32
C ILE A 35 2.82 -5.44 20.45
N TYR A 36 2.23 -5.91 19.35
CA TYR A 36 1.33 -7.08 19.35
C TYR A 36 1.99 -8.39 18.91
N GLY A 37 3.29 -8.39 18.61
CA GLY A 37 4.03 -9.60 18.26
C GLY A 37 3.70 -10.17 16.88
N CYS A 38 3.41 -9.31 15.90
CA CYS A 38 3.09 -9.71 14.52
C CYS A 38 4.30 -9.57 13.58
N ASP A 39 4.16 -10.12 12.37
CA ASP A 39 5.18 -10.02 11.31
C ASP A 39 5.25 -8.58 10.75
N LYS A 40 6.35 -7.90 11.08
CA LYS A 40 6.59 -6.49 10.71
C LYS A 40 6.66 -6.28 9.21
N GLU A 41 7.31 -7.18 8.47
CA GLU A 41 7.51 -7.04 7.03
C GLU A 41 6.17 -7.18 6.29
N LYS A 42 5.36 -8.17 6.68
CA LYS A 42 4.01 -8.34 6.13
C LYS A 42 3.12 -7.15 6.43
N ALA A 43 3.18 -6.62 7.65
CA ALA A 43 2.37 -5.47 8.03
C ALA A 43 2.78 -4.18 7.31
N TYR A 44 4.08 -3.94 7.16
CA TYR A 44 4.58 -2.82 6.38
C TYR A 44 4.13 -2.93 4.92
N LEU A 45 4.31 -4.10 4.31
CA LEU A 45 3.88 -4.34 2.93
C LEU A 45 2.38 -4.16 2.76
N ALA A 46 1.56 -4.71 3.66
CA ALA A 46 0.12 -4.54 3.65
C ALA A 46 -0.28 -3.06 3.75
N GLY A 47 0.31 -2.31 4.69
CA GLY A 47 0.05 -0.88 4.82
C GLY A 47 0.45 -0.07 3.59
N MET A 48 1.56 -0.43 2.92
CA MET A 48 2.01 0.21 1.69
C MET A 48 1.00 0.07 0.55
N ILE A 49 0.37 -1.10 0.40
CA ILE A 49 -0.47 -1.42 -0.77
C ILE A 49 -1.97 -1.37 -0.50
N HIS A 50 -2.42 -1.17 0.74
CA HIS A 50 -3.85 -1.28 1.10
C HIS A 50 -4.79 -0.41 0.24
N ASP A 51 -4.32 0.77 -0.16
CA ASP A 51 -5.05 1.78 -0.93
C ASP A 51 -4.65 1.79 -2.42
N CYS A 52 -3.96 0.76 -2.93
CA CYS A 52 -3.41 0.76 -4.30
C CYS A 52 -4.47 0.94 -5.40
N ALA A 53 -5.71 0.50 -5.14
CA ALA A 53 -6.84 0.60 -6.07
C ALA A 53 -7.74 1.82 -5.80
N LYS A 54 -7.41 2.67 -4.82
CA LYS A 54 -8.33 3.71 -4.29
C LYS A 54 -8.79 4.75 -5.31
N TYR A 55 -8.04 4.93 -6.40
CA TYR A 55 -8.28 5.92 -7.45
C TYR A 55 -8.59 5.30 -8.81
N LEU A 56 -8.78 3.98 -8.87
CA LEU A 56 -9.26 3.32 -10.07
C LEU A 56 -10.76 3.57 -10.22
N SER A 57 -11.21 3.76 -11.46
CA SER A 57 -12.62 3.78 -11.81
C SER A 57 -13.22 2.38 -11.73
N ASP A 58 -14.55 2.30 -11.60
CA ASP A 58 -15.26 1.01 -11.55
C ASP A 58 -14.93 0.14 -12.77
N LYS A 59 -14.80 0.75 -13.96
CA LYS A 59 -14.39 0.04 -15.18
C LYS A 59 -12.97 -0.53 -15.08
N GLU A 60 -12.02 0.24 -14.57
CA GLU A 60 -10.64 -0.24 -14.36
C GLU A 60 -10.59 -1.38 -13.34
N ILE A 61 -11.41 -1.30 -12.28
CA ILE A 61 -11.53 -2.36 -11.28
C ILE A 61 -12.14 -3.61 -11.92
N GLU A 62 -13.23 -3.48 -12.67
CA GLU A 62 -13.86 -4.58 -13.40
C GLU A 62 -12.88 -5.25 -14.39
N ASP A 63 -12.08 -4.48 -15.12
CA ASP A 63 -11.09 -5.01 -16.06
C ASP A 63 -9.94 -5.75 -15.35
N LEU A 64 -9.60 -5.38 -14.11
CA LEU A 64 -8.58 -6.05 -13.31
C LEU A 64 -9.08 -7.29 -12.56
N CYS A 65 -10.39 -7.38 -12.28
CA CYS A 65 -11.00 -8.47 -11.51
C CYS A 65 -11.61 -9.59 -12.38
N LYS A 66 -11.50 -9.49 -13.71
CA LYS A 66 -11.82 -10.57 -14.66
C LYS A 66 -10.73 -11.63 -14.67
#